data_AF-A0AAN9CTT1-F1
#
_entry.id   AF-A0AAN9CTT1-F1
#
_cell.length_a   1.000
_cell.length_b   1.000
_cell.length_c   1.000
_cell.angle_alpha   90.00
_cell.angle_beta   90.00
_cell.angle_gamma   90.00
#
_symmetry.space_group_name_H-M   'P 1'
#
loop_
_entity.id
_entity.type
_entity.pdbx_description
1 polymer ?
#
loop_
_entity_poly.entity_id
_entity_poly.type
_entity_poly.pdbx_seq_one_letter_code
_entity_poly.pdbx_strand_id
1 'polypeptide(L)'
;MAVLHYTLDFKLRAPADVSATVRGLQSIFQEQEMTENVHDSEGQGYLATFVGKNGRFAVLRMHSHGLVTFDLQCLEGDDVVQVDNLLSALEKKLKALLDGNIQRIKRLPALIRGSDVDRYWPTADGRLMEYDIDEVVYEKESAYQNIKILHSRQFGNMLILNGDVNLAESDLPYTQAIMGSGKEHYAGKEVLILGGGDGGILHEAVKLKPKMITMVEISFMLTLDCS
;
A
#
# COMPACT_ATOMS: atom_id res chain seq x y z
N MET A 1 2.05 -11.47 -11.78
CA MET A 1 2.20 -10.39 -12.79
C MET A 1 1.56 -9.14 -12.22
N ALA A 2 2.33 -8.25 -11.62
CA ALA A 2 1.82 -7.02 -11.06
C ALA A 2 1.80 -5.87 -12.07
N VAL A 3 1.07 -4.82 -11.73
CA VAL A 3 1.06 -3.52 -12.41
C VAL A 3 1.54 -2.47 -11.43
N LEU A 4 2.53 -1.69 -11.82
CA LEU A 4 2.96 -0.49 -11.10
C LEU A 4 2.14 0.70 -11.57
N HIS A 5 1.41 1.34 -10.65
CA HIS A 5 0.59 2.52 -10.93
C HIS A 5 1.19 3.74 -10.25
N TYR A 6 1.79 4.60 -11.07
CA TYR A 6 2.41 5.86 -10.67
C TYR A 6 1.42 7.02 -10.80
N THR A 7 1.52 7.96 -9.86
CA THR A 7 0.69 9.18 -9.84
C THR A 7 1.53 10.44 -9.68
N LEU A 8 1.12 11.51 -10.34
CA LEU A 8 1.71 12.84 -10.23
C LEU A 8 0.64 13.93 -10.36
N ASP A 9 0.50 14.74 -9.30
CA ASP A 9 -0.53 15.77 -9.20
C ASP A 9 0.06 17.17 -9.13
N PHE A 10 -0.54 18.10 -9.86
CA PHE A 10 -0.29 19.53 -9.79
C PHE A 10 -1.57 20.27 -9.43
N LYS A 11 -1.57 20.95 -8.28
CA LYS A 11 -2.60 21.91 -7.91
C LYS A 11 -2.17 23.31 -8.35
N LEU A 12 -3.03 24.00 -9.07
CA LEU A 12 -2.78 25.29 -9.71
C LEU A 12 -3.62 26.41 -9.08
N ARG A 13 -3.21 27.67 -9.25
CA ARG A 13 -3.94 28.86 -8.78
C ARG A 13 -5.13 29.19 -9.69
N ALA A 14 -4.99 28.94 -10.98
CA ALA A 14 -5.99 29.13 -12.01
C ALA A 14 -5.95 27.96 -13.01
N PRO A 15 -7.02 27.74 -13.79
CA PRO A 15 -7.03 26.71 -14.83
C PRO A 15 -5.89 26.93 -15.84
N ALA A 16 -5.21 25.85 -16.24
CA ALA A 16 -4.14 25.90 -17.22
C ALA A 16 -4.68 26.00 -18.65
N ASP A 17 -3.90 26.61 -19.55
CA ASP A 17 -4.16 26.51 -20.99
C ASP A 17 -3.88 25.07 -21.44
N VAL A 18 -4.96 24.34 -21.69
CA VAL A 18 -4.93 22.92 -22.03
C VAL A 18 -4.29 22.70 -23.39
N SER A 19 -4.61 23.53 -24.38
CA SER A 19 -4.07 23.38 -25.73
C SER A 19 -2.55 23.59 -25.73
N ALA A 20 -2.06 24.59 -24.99
CA ALA A 20 -0.63 24.81 -24.82
C ALA A 20 0.04 23.70 -24.03
N THR A 21 -0.58 23.21 -22.94
CA THR A 21 -0.01 22.17 -22.09
C THR A 21 0.09 20.84 -22.82
N VAL A 22 -0.99 20.38 -23.45
CA VAL A 22 -1.01 19.11 -24.21
C VAL A 22 0.02 19.15 -25.34
N ARG A 23 0.03 20.20 -26.17
CA ARG A 23 1.06 20.38 -27.22
C ARG A 23 2.48 20.39 -26.64
N GLY A 24 2.66 21.02 -25.49
CA GLY A 24 3.95 21.06 -24.80
C GLY A 24 4.43 19.69 -24.34
N LEU A 25 3.53 18.74 -24.10
CA LEU A 25 3.85 17.38 -23.64
C LEU A 25 3.98 16.37 -24.77
N GLN A 26 3.47 16.67 -25.97
CA GLN A 26 3.52 15.76 -27.13
C GLN A 26 4.92 15.21 -27.41
N SER A 27 5.97 16.02 -27.25
CA SER A 27 7.34 15.57 -27.50
C SER A 27 7.75 14.41 -26.59
N ILE A 28 7.34 14.43 -25.32
CA ILE A 28 7.70 13.39 -24.33
C ILE A 28 7.07 12.05 -24.73
N PHE A 29 5.80 12.07 -25.16
CA PHE A 29 5.08 10.84 -25.48
C PHE A 29 5.43 10.30 -26.87
N GLN A 30 5.76 11.17 -27.82
CA GLN A 30 6.29 10.77 -29.13
C GLN A 30 7.65 10.08 -28.99
N GLU A 31 8.54 10.58 -28.12
CA GLU A 31 9.83 9.93 -27.80
C GLU A 31 9.65 8.53 -27.20
N GLN A 32 8.50 8.26 -26.57
CA GLN A 32 8.14 6.96 -26.00
C GLN A 32 7.29 6.08 -26.94
N GLU A 33 7.14 6.48 -28.21
CA GLU A 33 6.33 5.78 -29.21
C GLU A 33 4.87 5.53 -28.76
N MET A 34 4.30 6.44 -27.98
CA MET A 34 2.92 6.32 -27.48
C MET A 34 1.94 7.03 -28.42
N THR A 35 0.79 6.39 -28.66
CA THR A 35 -0.33 7.01 -29.40
C THR A 35 -1.15 7.86 -28.45
N GLU A 36 -1.33 9.14 -28.80
CA GLU A 36 -2.12 10.12 -28.04
C GLU A 36 -3.57 10.20 -28.56
N ASN A 37 -4.54 10.18 -27.66
CA ASN A 37 -5.92 10.59 -27.94
C ASN A 37 -6.35 11.65 -26.92
N VAL A 38 -6.90 12.76 -27.40
CA VAL A 38 -7.34 13.88 -26.56
C VAL A 38 -8.86 14.02 -26.66
N HIS A 39 -9.52 14.07 -25.51
CA HIS A 39 -10.96 14.23 -25.38
C HIS A 39 -11.28 15.47 -24.55
N ASP A 40 -12.03 16.41 -25.14
CA ASP A 40 -12.62 17.55 -24.41
C ASP A 40 -13.87 17.08 -23.66
N SER A 41 -13.94 17.31 -22.36
CA SER A 41 -15.04 16.87 -21.49
C SER A 41 -16.12 17.95 -21.31
N GLU A 42 -16.45 18.69 -22.37
CA GLU A 42 -17.57 19.65 -22.41
C GLU A 42 -17.57 20.63 -21.22
N GLY A 43 -16.42 21.26 -20.97
CA GLY A 43 -16.25 22.25 -19.88
C GLY A 43 -15.77 21.67 -18.54
N GLN A 44 -15.67 20.35 -18.40
CA GLN A 44 -15.06 19.69 -17.23
C GLN A 44 -13.53 19.52 -17.34
N GLY A 45 -12.94 20.15 -18.36
CA GLY A 45 -11.53 20.02 -18.70
C GLY A 45 -11.27 18.93 -19.74
N TYR A 46 -10.06 18.39 -19.77
CA TYR A 46 -9.59 17.53 -20.85
C TYR A 46 -8.97 16.25 -20.31
N LEU A 47 -9.10 15.19 -21.10
CA LEU A 47 -8.47 13.90 -20.89
C LEU A 47 -7.56 13.61 -22.08
N ALA A 48 -6.26 13.44 -21.84
CA ALA A 48 -5.37 12.86 -22.82
C ALA A 48 -4.99 11.46 -22.37
N THR A 49 -5.20 10.47 -23.24
CA THR A 49 -4.78 9.08 -23.02
C THR A 49 -3.62 8.76 -23.93
N PHE A 50 -2.62 8.11 -23.39
CA PHE A 50 -1.42 7.68 -24.11
C PHE A 50 -1.33 6.17 -24.02
N VAL A 51 -1.25 5.50 -25.17
CA VAL A 51 -1.12 4.04 -25.25
C VAL A 51 0.21 3.72 -25.91
N GLY A 52 1.13 3.12 -25.17
CA GLY A 52 2.43 2.66 -25.65
C GLY A 52 2.43 1.20 -26.07
N LYS A 53 3.58 0.74 -26.57
CA LYS A 53 3.85 -0.69 -26.77
C LYS A 53 3.85 -1.42 -25.41
N ASN A 54 3.67 -2.74 -25.44
CA ASN A 54 3.69 -3.62 -24.25
C ASN A 54 2.59 -3.34 -23.22
N GLY A 55 1.48 -2.69 -23.60
CA GLY A 55 0.36 -2.42 -22.70
C GLY A 55 0.59 -1.26 -21.73
N ARG A 56 1.68 -0.50 -21.88
CA ARG A 56 1.91 0.73 -21.11
C ARG A 56 0.81 1.75 -21.42
N PHE A 57 0.23 2.32 -20.38
CA PHE A 57 -0.90 3.23 -20.49
C PHE A 57 -0.70 4.42 -19.57
N ALA A 58 -0.92 5.62 -20.07
CA ALA A 58 -0.90 6.83 -19.27
C ALA A 58 -2.14 7.69 -19.50
N VAL A 59 -2.53 8.43 -18.48
CA VAL A 59 -3.63 9.37 -18.51
C VAL A 59 -3.15 10.70 -17.97
N LEU A 60 -3.36 11.75 -18.73
CA LEU A 60 -3.24 13.12 -18.25
C LEU A 60 -4.66 13.70 -18.16
N ARG A 61 -5.06 14.11 -16.97
CA ARG A 61 -6.32 14.80 -16.73
C ARG A 61 -6.05 16.24 -16.35
N MET A 62 -6.61 17.17 -17.11
CA MET A 62 -6.56 18.59 -16.81
C MET A 62 -7.96 19.07 -16.45
N HIS A 63 -8.22 19.30 -15.18
CA HIS A 63 -9.52 19.77 -14.70
C HIS A 63 -9.67 21.28 -14.88
N SER A 64 -10.88 21.72 -15.20
CA SER A 64 -11.24 23.14 -15.37
C SER A 64 -11.16 23.97 -14.09
N HIS A 65 -10.81 23.37 -12.95
CA HIS A 65 -10.69 24.03 -11.64
C HIS A 65 -9.24 24.07 -11.12
N GLY A 66 -8.25 23.93 -12.00
CA GLY A 66 -6.84 24.08 -11.63
C GLY A 66 -6.23 22.85 -10.96
N LEU A 67 -6.66 21.64 -11.35
CA LEU A 67 -6.00 20.39 -10.99
C LEU A 67 -5.52 19.71 -12.26
N VAL A 68 -4.26 19.29 -12.29
CA VAL A 68 -3.70 18.43 -13.33
C VAL A 68 -3.22 17.14 -12.66
N THR A 69 -3.76 15.99 -13.06
CA THR A 69 -3.29 14.68 -12.58
C THR A 69 -2.72 13.88 -13.73
N PHE A 70 -1.71 13.09 -13.41
CA PHE A 70 -1.10 12.17 -14.34
C PHE A 70 -1.00 10.79 -13.70
N ASP A 71 -1.48 9.79 -14.44
CA ASP A 71 -1.46 8.39 -14.09
C ASP A 71 -0.63 7.63 -15.12
N LEU A 72 0.27 6.76 -14.68
CA LEU A 72 1.03 5.87 -15.56
C LEU A 72 0.97 4.45 -15.01
N GLN A 73 0.55 3.52 -15.85
CA GLN A 73 0.54 2.08 -15.56
C GLN A 73 1.60 1.38 -16.39
N CYS A 74 2.44 0.62 -15.70
CA CYS A 74 3.52 -0.20 -16.25
C CYS A 74 3.38 -1.64 -15.75
N LEU A 75 3.75 -2.62 -16.56
CA LEU A 75 3.82 -4.01 -16.14
C LEU A 75 5.08 -4.25 -15.29
N GLU A 76 4.96 -5.13 -14.29
CA GLU A 76 6.10 -5.64 -13.52
C GLU A 76 7.08 -6.36 -14.46
N GLY A 77 8.26 -5.77 -14.67
CA GLY A 77 9.23 -6.18 -15.68
C GLY A 77 9.65 -5.06 -16.64
N ASP A 78 8.90 -3.95 -16.69
CA ASP A 78 9.38 -2.71 -17.29
C ASP A 78 10.62 -2.20 -16.53
N ASP A 79 11.58 -1.62 -17.27
CA ASP A 79 12.78 -1.02 -16.68
C ASP A 79 12.38 0.16 -15.79
N VAL A 80 12.46 -0.05 -14.47
CA VAL A 80 12.11 0.93 -13.44
C VAL A 80 12.86 2.25 -13.65
N VAL A 81 14.12 2.20 -14.10
CA VAL A 81 14.93 3.40 -14.35
C VAL A 81 14.35 4.19 -15.51
N GLN A 82 13.86 3.54 -16.56
CA GLN A 82 13.21 4.23 -17.69
C GLN A 82 11.90 4.88 -17.25
N VAL A 83 11.10 4.19 -16.42
CA VAL A 83 9.84 4.74 -15.91
C VAL A 83 10.10 5.95 -15.02
N ASP A 84 11.10 5.89 -14.14
CA ASP A 84 11.48 7.03 -13.29
C ASP A 84 12.04 8.20 -14.09
N ASN A 85 12.81 7.93 -15.15
CA ASN A 85 13.29 8.96 -16.06
C ASN A 85 12.13 9.64 -16.81
N LEU A 86 11.15 8.87 -17.28
CA LEU A 86 9.94 9.40 -17.93
C LEU A 86 9.15 10.30 -16.98
N LEU A 87 8.88 9.83 -15.76
CA LEU A 87 8.15 10.61 -14.75
C LEU A 87 8.91 11.88 -14.37
N SER A 88 10.24 11.82 -14.26
CA SER A 88 11.08 12.98 -13.96
C SER A 88 11.10 14.00 -15.11
N ALA A 89 11.17 13.52 -16.36
CA ALA A 89 11.09 14.36 -17.56
C ALA A 89 9.72 15.04 -17.67
N LEU A 90 8.65 14.30 -17.42
CA LEU A 90 7.28 14.80 -17.40
C LEU A 90 7.10 15.87 -16.32
N GLU A 91 7.54 15.59 -15.09
CA GLU A 91 7.45 16.54 -13.98
C GLU A 91 8.19 17.84 -14.30
N LYS A 92 9.42 17.73 -14.84
CA LYS A 92 10.23 18.89 -15.25
C LYS A 92 9.52 19.72 -16.33
N LYS A 93 8.92 19.06 -17.31
CA LYS A 93 8.21 19.73 -18.41
C LYS A 93 6.93 20.40 -17.95
N LEU A 94 6.12 19.72 -17.13
CA LEU A 94 4.91 20.28 -16.52
C LEU A 94 5.24 21.48 -15.63
N LYS A 95 6.32 21.41 -14.83
CA LYS A 95 6.82 22.56 -14.07
C LYS A 95 7.11 23.77 -14.94
N ALA A 96 7.74 23.56 -16.09
CA ALA A 96 8.06 24.65 -17.03
C ALA A 96 6.80 25.20 -17.73
N LEU A 97 5.86 24.34 -18.14
CA LEU A 97 4.62 24.74 -18.82
C LEU A 97 3.65 25.47 -17.89
N LEU A 98 3.65 25.12 -16.60
CA LEU A 98 2.73 25.63 -15.59
C LEU A 98 3.40 26.64 -14.65
N ASP A 99 4.55 27.17 -15.04
CA ASP A 99 5.35 28.08 -14.21
C ASP A 99 4.55 29.29 -13.73
N GLY A 100 4.80 29.72 -12.49
CA GLY A 100 4.03 30.79 -11.83
C GLY A 100 2.59 30.45 -11.44
N ASN A 101 2.00 29.34 -11.92
CA ASN A 101 0.63 28.92 -11.61
C ASN A 101 0.56 27.78 -10.57
N ILE A 102 1.67 27.07 -10.30
CA ILE A 102 1.67 25.93 -9.38
C ILE A 102 1.54 26.38 -7.91
N GLN A 103 0.61 25.77 -7.17
CA GLN A 103 0.48 25.86 -5.71
C GLN A 103 1.14 24.68 -5.00
N ARG A 104 0.95 23.46 -5.54
CA ARG A 104 1.45 22.23 -4.91
C ARG A 104 1.70 21.17 -5.98
N ILE A 105 2.73 20.38 -5.75
CA ILE A 105 3.03 19.17 -6.52
C ILE A 105 3.03 17.99 -5.55
N LYS A 106 2.45 16.86 -5.94
CA LYS A 106 2.47 15.63 -5.15
C LYS A 106 2.79 14.45 -6.06
N ARG A 107 3.82 13.71 -5.72
CA ARG A 107 4.15 12.39 -6.28
C ARG A 107 4.14 11.39 -5.14
N LEU A 108 3.29 10.38 -5.23
CA LEU A 108 3.24 9.29 -4.25
C LEU A 108 4.13 8.13 -4.71
N PRO A 109 4.54 7.23 -3.80
CA PRO A 109 5.05 5.92 -4.20
C PRO A 109 4.07 5.22 -5.14
N ALA A 110 4.60 4.42 -6.07
CA ALA A 110 3.77 3.67 -6.99
C ALA A 110 2.97 2.60 -6.23
N LEU A 111 1.69 2.45 -6.56
CA LEU A 111 0.90 1.34 -6.04
C LEU A 111 1.19 0.10 -6.88
N ILE A 112 1.54 -1.00 -6.21
CA ILE A 112 1.77 -2.30 -6.84
C ILE A 112 0.45 -3.09 -6.83
N ARG A 113 -0.14 -3.32 -8.00
CA ARG A 113 -1.47 -3.91 -8.13
C ARG A 113 -1.38 -5.33 -8.68
N GLY A 114 -1.98 -6.30 -7.99
CA GLY A 114 -2.00 -7.70 -8.42
C GLY A 114 -0.64 -8.41 -8.28
N SER A 115 0.22 -7.95 -7.37
CA SER A 115 1.42 -8.68 -6.98
C SER A 115 1.05 -9.92 -6.17
N ASP A 116 1.86 -10.96 -6.27
CA ASP A 116 1.69 -12.18 -5.47
C ASP A 116 1.97 -11.91 -3.98
N VAL A 117 2.73 -10.85 -3.68
CA VAL A 117 2.96 -10.37 -2.32
C VAL A 117 2.16 -9.07 -2.12
N ASP A 118 1.04 -9.17 -1.40
CA ASP A 118 0.22 -8.00 -1.06
C ASP A 118 0.84 -7.21 0.10
N ARG A 119 1.05 -5.92 -0.14
CA ARG A 119 1.68 -4.97 0.80
C ARG A 119 0.69 -4.00 1.41
N TYR A 120 -0.56 -3.99 0.94
CA TYR A 120 -1.54 -2.96 1.28
C TYR A 120 -2.57 -3.50 2.26
N TRP A 121 -2.38 -3.20 3.54
CA TRP A 121 -3.27 -3.62 4.62
C TRP A 121 -3.88 -2.39 5.28
N PRO A 122 -5.12 -2.01 4.92
CA PRO A 122 -5.75 -0.82 5.47
C PRO A 122 -5.88 -0.89 7.00
N THR A 123 -5.79 0.27 7.65
CA THR A 123 -6.00 0.36 9.09
C THR A 123 -7.48 0.16 9.44
N ALA A 124 -7.78 -0.13 10.70
CA ALA A 124 -9.16 -0.29 11.19
C ALA A 124 -10.07 0.93 10.92
N ASP A 125 -9.50 2.13 10.77
CA ASP A 125 -10.21 3.37 10.40
C ASP A 125 -10.22 3.66 8.87
N GLY A 126 -9.80 2.69 8.05
CA GLY A 126 -9.88 2.75 6.59
C GLY A 126 -8.79 3.55 5.89
N ARG A 127 -7.66 3.83 6.55
CA ARG A 127 -6.52 4.51 5.90
C ARG A 127 -5.70 3.49 5.11
N LEU A 128 -5.29 3.87 3.91
CA LEU A 128 -4.35 3.09 3.11
C LEU A 128 -2.98 3.09 3.79
N MET A 129 -2.46 1.89 4.08
CA MET A 129 -1.13 1.67 4.63
C MET A 129 -0.40 0.65 3.76
N GLU A 130 0.84 0.97 3.41
CA GLU A 130 1.76 0.06 2.73
C GLU A 130 2.79 -0.43 3.75
N TYR A 131 2.95 -1.75 3.87
CA TYR A 131 3.94 -2.40 4.71
C TYR A 131 5.15 -2.83 3.88
N ASP A 132 6.31 -2.95 4.52
CA ASP A 132 7.57 -3.41 3.92
C ASP A 132 7.65 -4.95 3.83
N ILE A 133 6.58 -5.55 3.32
CA ILE A 133 6.44 -7.00 3.17
C ILE A 133 7.21 -7.48 1.95
N ASP A 134 8.03 -8.51 2.13
CA ASP A 134 8.81 -9.13 1.07
C ASP A 134 8.52 -10.61 0.82
N GLU A 135 7.79 -11.27 1.72
CA GLU A 135 7.45 -12.70 1.57
C GLU A 135 6.07 -13.06 2.13
N VAL A 136 5.36 -13.93 1.40
CA VAL A 136 4.19 -14.66 1.92
C VAL A 136 4.72 -15.95 2.55
N VAL A 137 4.82 -15.96 3.88
CA VAL A 137 5.35 -17.11 4.64
C VAL A 137 4.30 -18.22 4.72
N TYR A 138 3.04 -17.83 4.91
CA TYR A 138 1.92 -18.75 5.00
C TYR A 138 0.64 -18.10 4.50
N GLU A 139 -0.19 -18.86 3.80
CA GLU A 139 -1.55 -18.47 3.43
C GLU A 139 -2.45 -19.70 3.32
N LYS A 140 -3.56 -19.70 4.08
CA LYS A 140 -4.56 -20.76 3.97
C LYS A 140 -5.93 -20.33 4.48
N GLU A 141 -6.95 -20.86 3.82
CA GLU A 141 -8.34 -20.80 4.29
C GLU A 141 -8.61 -21.96 5.26
N SER A 142 -9.01 -21.64 6.50
CA SER A 142 -9.49 -22.64 7.46
C SER A 142 -11.00 -22.80 7.40
N ALA A 143 -11.57 -23.65 8.25
CA ALA A 143 -13.02 -23.74 8.42
C ALA A 143 -13.64 -22.46 9.04
N TYR A 144 -12.83 -21.57 9.63
CA TYR A 144 -13.30 -20.42 10.41
C TYR A 144 -12.87 -19.06 9.84
N GLN A 145 -11.71 -19.00 9.19
CA GLN A 145 -11.08 -17.76 8.76
C GLN A 145 -9.94 -17.98 7.76
N ASN A 146 -9.65 -16.94 6.99
CA ASN A 146 -8.44 -16.79 6.21
C ASN A 146 -7.27 -16.47 7.16
N ILE A 147 -6.17 -17.21 7.04
CA ILE A 147 -4.96 -17.02 7.86
C ILE A 147 -3.80 -16.71 6.92
N LYS A 148 -3.09 -15.61 7.18
CA LYS A 148 -1.85 -15.26 6.52
C LYS A 148 -0.76 -14.98 7.54
N ILE A 149 0.46 -15.40 7.22
CA ILE A 149 1.69 -14.93 7.86
C ILE A 149 2.53 -14.27 6.77
N LEU A 150 2.77 -12.98 6.90
CA LEU A 150 3.53 -12.19 5.95
C LEU A 150 4.80 -11.67 6.63
N HIS A 151 5.96 -11.82 6.00
CA HIS A 151 7.21 -11.32 6.56
C HIS A 151 7.40 -9.84 6.19
N SER A 152 7.52 -9.00 7.22
CA SER A 152 7.94 -7.59 7.15
C SER A 152 9.37 -7.46 7.63
N ARG A 153 10.18 -6.64 6.95
CA ARG A 153 11.58 -6.43 7.35
C ARG A 153 11.71 -5.71 8.69
N GLN A 154 10.76 -4.84 9.04
CA GLN A 154 10.76 -4.09 10.28
C GLN A 154 10.02 -4.80 11.41
N PHE A 155 8.94 -5.51 11.11
CA PHE A 155 8.04 -6.09 12.11
C PHE A 155 8.22 -7.61 12.29
N GLY A 156 9.02 -8.25 11.43
CA GLY A 156 9.16 -9.70 11.38
C GLY A 156 7.91 -10.35 10.77
N ASN A 157 7.61 -11.58 11.18
CA ASN A 157 6.39 -12.26 10.75
C ASN A 157 5.15 -11.59 11.33
N MET A 158 4.21 -11.24 10.45
CA MET A 158 2.95 -10.59 10.77
C MET A 158 1.78 -11.57 10.57
N LEU A 159 1.02 -11.84 11.62
CA LEU A 159 -0.22 -12.62 11.59
C LEU A 159 -1.39 -11.73 11.17
N ILE A 160 -2.06 -12.15 10.10
CA ILE A 160 -3.23 -11.47 9.55
C ILE A 160 -4.39 -12.47 9.46
N LEU A 161 -5.53 -12.14 10.06
CA LEU A 161 -6.72 -12.99 10.07
C LEU A 161 -7.89 -12.28 9.38
N ASN A 162 -8.49 -12.91 8.37
CA ASN A 162 -9.56 -12.31 7.56
C ASN A 162 -9.23 -10.91 7.00
N GLY A 163 -7.95 -10.60 6.84
CA GLY A 163 -7.46 -9.31 6.37
C GLY A 163 -7.19 -8.27 7.44
N ASP A 164 -7.44 -8.57 8.71
CA ASP A 164 -7.08 -7.72 9.85
C ASP A 164 -5.69 -8.09 10.37
N VAL A 165 -4.83 -7.09 10.62
CA VAL A 165 -3.52 -7.31 11.25
C VAL A 165 -3.72 -7.56 12.74
N ASN A 166 -3.35 -8.74 13.22
CA ASN A 166 -3.55 -9.14 14.62
C ASN A 166 -2.31 -8.90 15.47
N LEU A 167 -1.16 -9.38 15.02
CA LEU A 167 0.10 -9.31 15.77
C LEU A 167 1.29 -9.48 14.82
N ALA A 168 2.40 -8.83 15.12
CA ALA A 168 3.71 -9.12 14.54
C ALA A 168 4.72 -9.57 15.61
N GLU A 169 5.82 -10.20 15.19
CA GLU A 169 6.93 -10.57 16.10
C GLU A 169 7.49 -9.37 16.87
N SER A 170 7.41 -8.16 16.31
CA SER A 170 7.78 -6.91 16.98
C SER A 170 6.83 -6.46 18.09
N ASP A 171 5.62 -7.02 18.18
CA ASP A 171 4.51 -6.45 18.96
C ASP A 171 4.48 -6.92 20.42
N LEU A 172 5.66 -7.15 21.03
CA LEU A 172 5.76 -7.37 22.48
C LEU A 172 5.02 -6.31 23.31
N PRO A 173 4.99 -5.01 22.95
CA PRO A 173 4.19 -4.02 23.65
C PRO A 173 2.69 -4.35 23.71
N TYR A 174 2.12 -4.99 22.68
CA TYR A 174 0.73 -5.46 22.70
C TYR A 174 0.53 -6.50 23.81
N THR A 175 1.39 -7.53 23.83
CA THR A 175 1.37 -8.60 24.84
C THR A 175 1.58 -8.04 26.25
N GLN A 176 2.50 -7.10 26.42
CA GLN A 176 2.72 -6.45 27.71
C GLN A 176 1.51 -5.62 28.16
N ALA A 177 0.86 -4.89 27.25
CA ALA A 177 -0.30 -4.06 27.56
C ALA A 177 -1.50 -4.92 27.98
N ILE A 178 -1.82 -5.98 27.22
CA ILE A 178 -2.95 -6.87 27.54
C ILE A 178 -2.71 -7.65 28.84
N MET A 179 -1.45 -7.89 29.21
CA MET A 179 -1.06 -8.46 30.51
C MET A 179 -0.96 -7.43 31.66
N GLY A 180 -1.51 -6.22 31.48
CA GLY A 180 -1.58 -5.21 32.54
C GLY A 180 -0.29 -4.42 32.78
N SER A 181 0.62 -4.38 31.78
CA SER A 181 1.83 -3.56 31.77
C SER A 181 2.72 -3.74 33.02
N GLY A 182 2.85 -4.97 33.49
CA GLY A 182 3.70 -5.32 34.65
C GLY A 182 3.13 -4.95 36.02
N LYS A 183 1.90 -4.43 36.10
CA LYS A 183 1.24 -4.09 37.37
C LYS A 183 0.67 -5.32 38.07
N GLU A 184 0.31 -6.34 37.29
CA GLU A 184 -0.36 -7.54 37.78
C GLU A 184 0.62 -8.57 38.37
N HIS A 185 0.14 -9.33 39.35
CA HIS A 185 0.93 -10.38 40.01
C HIS A 185 0.40 -11.77 39.61
N TYR A 186 1.06 -12.38 38.63
CA TYR A 186 0.64 -13.66 38.04
C TYR A 186 1.11 -14.91 38.81
N ALA A 187 2.09 -14.78 39.72
CA ALA A 187 2.63 -15.92 40.46
C ALA A 187 1.54 -16.64 41.28
N GLY A 188 1.43 -17.96 41.08
CA GLY A 188 0.44 -18.79 41.77
C GLY A 188 -1.03 -18.55 41.37
N LYS A 189 -1.30 -17.77 40.31
CA LYS A 189 -2.66 -17.48 39.82
C LYS A 189 -3.14 -18.52 38.81
N GLU A 190 -4.46 -18.64 38.71
CA GLU A 190 -5.12 -19.36 37.62
C GLU A 190 -5.57 -18.32 36.58
N VAL A 191 -5.13 -18.49 35.33
CA VAL A 191 -5.34 -17.52 34.25
C VAL A 191 -6.12 -18.19 33.13
N LEU A 192 -7.15 -17.51 32.62
CA LEU A 192 -7.90 -17.92 31.43
C LEU A 192 -7.56 -16.97 30.29
N ILE A 193 -7.08 -17.51 29.17
CA ILE A 193 -6.85 -16.80 27.91
C ILE A 193 -7.91 -17.27 26.93
N LEU A 194 -8.68 -16.34 26.37
CA LEU A 194 -9.65 -16.61 25.32
C LEU A 194 -9.06 -16.16 23.98
N GLY A 195 -8.94 -17.09 23.03
CA GLY A 195 -8.15 -16.90 21.82
C GLY A 195 -6.65 -16.95 22.11
N GLY A 196 -5.89 -16.05 21.49
CA GLY A 196 -4.44 -15.93 21.69
C GLY A 196 -3.65 -17.07 21.04
N GLY A 197 -4.16 -17.62 19.92
CA GLY A 197 -3.49 -18.73 19.24
C GLY A 197 -2.12 -18.39 18.63
N ASP A 198 -1.72 -17.13 18.58
CA ASP A 198 -0.33 -16.71 18.33
C ASP A 198 0.63 -17.16 19.45
N GLY A 199 0.09 -17.45 20.65
CA GLY A 199 0.83 -17.96 21.78
C GLY A 199 1.64 -16.92 22.56
N GLY A 200 1.65 -15.65 22.17
CA GLY A 200 2.46 -14.60 22.80
C GLY A 200 2.12 -14.38 24.27
N ILE A 201 0.83 -14.25 24.60
CA ILE A 201 0.36 -14.11 25.99
C ILE A 201 0.72 -15.35 26.81
N LEU A 202 0.52 -16.55 26.26
CA LEU A 202 0.85 -17.80 26.94
C LEU A 202 2.36 -17.88 27.22
N HIS A 203 3.19 -17.58 26.22
CA HIS A 203 4.65 -17.60 26.30
C HIS A 203 5.18 -16.65 27.39
N GLU A 204 4.66 -15.42 27.47
CA GLU A 204 5.06 -14.46 28.49
C GLU A 204 4.49 -14.80 29.88
N ALA A 205 3.22 -15.21 29.96
CA ALA A 205 2.57 -15.51 31.24
C ALA A 205 3.21 -16.72 31.96
N VAL A 206 3.64 -17.75 31.24
CA VAL A 206 4.30 -18.94 31.83
C VAL A 206 5.56 -18.53 32.60
N LYS A 207 6.33 -17.55 32.11
CA LYS A 207 7.56 -17.05 32.77
C LYS A 207 7.28 -16.46 34.16
N LEU A 208 6.05 -16.00 34.40
CA LEU A 208 5.63 -15.37 35.66
C LEU A 208 5.14 -16.38 36.72
N LYS A 209 5.33 -17.68 36.48
CA LYS A 209 5.05 -18.79 37.40
C LYS A 209 3.60 -18.84 37.92
N PRO A 210 2.58 -18.79 37.03
CA PRO A 210 1.20 -19.02 37.43
C PRO A 210 1.01 -20.45 37.93
N LYS A 211 -0.08 -20.68 38.65
CA LYS A 211 -0.50 -22.03 39.08
C LYS A 211 -1.04 -22.83 37.90
N MET A 212 -1.84 -22.18 37.04
CA MET A 212 -2.44 -22.79 35.86
C MET A 212 -2.72 -21.70 34.82
N ILE A 213 -2.48 -21.98 33.54
CA ILE A 213 -3.02 -21.19 32.44
C ILE A 213 -3.91 -22.12 31.62
N THR A 214 -5.15 -21.71 31.37
CA THR A 214 -6.05 -22.35 30.41
C THR A 214 -6.19 -21.43 29.21
N MET A 215 -5.78 -21.87 28.03
CA MET A 215 -5.98 -21.15 26.77
C MET A 215 -7.04 -21.87 25.95
N VAL A 216 -8.06 -21.14 25.49
CA VAL A 216 -9.17 -21.68 24.69
C VAL A 216 -9.16 -21.00 23.34
N GLU A 217 -8.64 -21.70 22.33
CA GLU A 217 -8.54 -21.25 20.93
C GLU A 217 -9.44 -22.12 20.04
N ILE A 218 -10.17 -21.50 19.13
CA ILE A 218 -11.14 -22.18 18.24
C ILE A 218 -10.46 -22.76 17.00
N SER A 219 -9.36 -22.16 16.55
CA SER A 219 -8.63 -22.57 15.35
C SER A 219 -7.36 -23.35 15.69
N PHE A 220 -7.44 -24.68 15.55
CA PHE A 220 -6.27 -25.57 15.68
C PHE A 220 -5.17 -25.27 14.64
N MET A 221 -5.55 -24.80 13.45
CA MET A 221 -4.58 -24.46 12.39
C MET A 221 -3.72 -23.27 12.78
N LEU A 222 -4.35 -22.25 13.39
CA LEU A 222 -3.67 -21.06 13.86
C LEU A 222 -2.61 -21.39 14.93
N THR A 223 -2.84 -22.43 15.73
CA THR A 223 -1.92 -22.84 16.80
C THR A 223 -0.74 -23.69 16.31
N LEU A 224 -0.89 -24.42 15.20
CA LEU A 224 0.21 -25.22 14.62
C LEU A 224 1.15 -24.38 13.76
N ASP A 225 0.60 -23.39 13.04
CA ASP A 225 1.37 -22.63 12.05
C ASP A 225 2.08 -21.42 12.67
N CYS A 226 1.71 -21.02 13.90
CA CYS A 226 2.39 -19.98 14.68
C CYS A 226 3.44 -20.51 15.67
N SER A 227 3.58 -21.83 15.84
CA SER A 227 4.45 -22.47 16.86
C SER A 227 5.84 -22.86 16.36
#